data_AF-A0A7C2YDB8-F1
#
_entry.id   AF-A0A7C2YDB8-F1
#
_cell.length_a   1.000
_cell.length_b   1.000
_cell.length_c   1.000
_cell.angle_alpha   90.00
_cell.angle_beta   90.00
_cell.angle_gamma   90.00
#
_symmetry.space_group_name_H-M   'P 1'
#
loop_
_entity.id
_entity.type
_entity.pdbx_description
1 polymer ?
#
loop_
_entity_poly.entity_id
_entity_poly.type
_entity_poly.pdbx_seq_one_letter_code
_entity_poly.pdbx_strand_id
1 'polypeptide(L)'
;MTQRIRGVTDEEAAGIAKELFATSNQLLGRTANLLRILVHSPYLARWFLPFVAAVRQPQAGAVSDMRLRNLAILKTSTLNGCRY
;
A
#
# COMPACT_ATOMS: atom_id res chain seq x y z
N MET A 1 5.09 2.90 -18.98
CA MET A 1 5.36 1.47 -18.76
C MET A 1 4.03 0.76 -18.61
N THR A 2 3.84 -0.35 -19.32
CA THR A 2 2.62 -1.16 -19.15
C THR A 2 2.80 -2.09 -17.96
N GLN A 3 1.86 -2.05 -17.01
CA GLN A 3 1.85 -2.93 -15.84
C GLN A 3 1.67 -4.39 -16.31
N ARG A 4 2.63 -5.28 -15.98
CA ARG A 4 2.64 -6.68 -16.45
C ARG A 4 1.72 -7.61 -15.64
N ILE A 5 1.54 -7.31 -14.36
CA ILE A 5 0.65 -8.08 -13.48
C ILE A 5 -0.65 -7.31 -13.35
N ARG A 6 -1.77 -7.93 -13.74
CA ARG A 6 -3.10 -7.33 -13.62
C ARG A 6 -3.46 -7.16 -12.14
N GLY A 7 -3.91 -5.97 -11.75
CA GLY A 7 -4.50 -5.74 -10.44
C GLY A 7 -5.92 -6.29 -10.38
N VAL A 8 -6.32 -6.82 -9.22
CA VAL A 8 -7.71 -7.17 -8.93
C VAL A 8 -8.54 -5.88 -8.79
N THR A 9 -9.66 -5.81 -9.52
CA THR A 9 -10.61 -4.68 -9.46
C THR A 9 -11.47 -4.75 -8.19
N ASP A 10 -12.22 -3.69 -7.88
CA ASP A 10 -13.07 -3.67 -6.69
C ASP A 10 -14.29 -4.61 -6.86
N GLU A 11 -14.76 -4.77 -8.09
CA GLU A 11 -15.86 -5.66 -8.47
C GLU A 11 -15.46 -7.13 -8.37
N GLU A 12 -14.22 -7.46 -8.75
CA GLU A 12 -13.68 -8.84 -8.68
C GLU A 12 -13.22 -9.23 -7.27
N ALA A 13 -13.02 -8.27 -6.37
CA ALA A 13 -12.48 -8.53 -5.04
C ALA A 13 -13.47 -9.32 -4.18
N ALA A 14 -13.02 -10.46 -3.66
CA ALA A 14 -13.78 -11.33 -2.76
C ALA A 14 -12.94 -11.73 -1.53
N GLY A 15 -13.63 -12.14 -0.46
CA GLY A 15 -13.00 -12.58 0.79
C GLY A 15 -11.99 -11.56 1.34
N ILE A 16 -10.81 -12.07 1.73
CA ILE A 16 -9.73 -11.26 2.34
C ILE A 16 -9.30 -10.10 1.43
N ALA A 17 -9.32 -10.24 0.10
CA ALA A 17 -8.94 -9.16 -0.81
C ALA A 17 -9.88 -7.94 -0.66
N LYS A 18 -11.19 -8.19 -0.55
CA LYS A 18 -12.20 -7.14 -0.36
C LYS A 18 -12.04 -6.43 0.98
N GLU A 19 -11.78 -7.20 2.04
CA GLU A 19 -11.49 -6.66 3.38
C GLU A 19 -10.23 -5.79 3.38
N LEU A 20 -9.17 -6.23 2.71
CA LEU A 20 -7.93 -5.47 2.58
C LEU A 20 -8.11 -4.17 1.80
N PHE A 21 -8.94 -4.17 0.74
CA PHE A 21 -9.24 -2.95 -0.01
C PHE A 21 -10.02 -1.95 0.84
N ALA A 22 -11.06 -2.41 1.54
CA ALA A 22 -11.80 -1.56 2.48
C ALA A 22 -10.89 -0.99 3.57
N THR A 23 -10.02 -1.83 4.13
CA THR A 23 -9.04 -1.42 5.15
C THR A 23 -8.04 -0.41 4.60
N SER A 24 -7.56 -0.60 3.37
CA SER A 24 -6.66 0.35 2.71
C SER A 24 -7.33 1.70 2.47
N ASN A 25 -8.61 1.70 2.08
CA ASN A 25 -9.37 2.93 1.93
C ASN A 25 -9.52 3.67 3.26
N GLN A 26 -9.77 2.95 4.36
CA GLN A 26 -9.86 3.55 5.70
C GLN A 26 -8.52 4.10 6.20
N LEU A 27 -7.44 3.31 6.07
CA LEU A 27 -6.13 3.68 6.62
C LEU A 27 -5.34 4.64 5.73
N LEU A 28 -5.49 4.56 4.41
CA LEU A 28 -4.63 5.25 3.44
C LEU A 28 -5.43 6.13 2.46
N GLY A 29 -6.76 6.19 2.58
CA GLY A 29 -7.65 6.99 1.72
C GLY A 29 -7.90 6.40 0.34
N ARG A 30 -7.20 5.32 -0.06
CA ARG A 30 -7.37 4.62 -1.33
C ARG A 30 -6.74 3.22 -1.35
N THR A 31 -7.17 2.40 -2.31
CA THR A 31 -6.48 1.17 -2.71
C THR A 31 -5.49 1.46 -3.84
N ALA A 32 -4.19 1.37 -3.56
CA ALA A 32 -3.15 1.55 -4.58
C ALA A 32 -3.02 0.32 -5.51
N ASN A 33 -2.55 0.50 -6.75
CA ASN A 33 -2.41 -0.64 -7.69
C ASN A 33 -1.44 -1.72 -7.17
N LEU A 34 -0.47 -1.35 -6.31
CA LEU A 34 0.41 -2.31 -5.66
C LEU A 34 -0.37 -3.27 -4.77
N LEU A 35 -1.31 -2.77 -3.97
CA LEU A 35 -2.17 -3.64 -3.15
C LEU A 35 -3.08 -4.49 -4.04
N ARG A 36 -3.61 -3.93 -5.14
CA ARG A 36 -4.41 -4.67 -6.13
C ARG A 36 -3.66 -5.83 -6.78
N ILE A 37 -2.34 -5.71 -6.93
CA ILE A 37 -1.48 -6.81 -7.37
C ILE A 37 -1.17 -7.75 -6.21
N LEU A 38 -0.83 -7.23 -5.03
CA LEU A 38 -0.37 -8.04 -3.91
C LEU A 38 -1.46 -8.97 -3.36
N VAL A 39 -2.74 -8.65 -3.54
CA VAL A 39 -3.86 -9.52 -3.12
C VAL A 39 -3.97 -10.82 -3.91
N HIS A 40 -3.17 -11.04 -4.96
CA HIS A 40 -2.93 -12.40 -5.48
C HIS A 40 -2.27 -13.32 -4.44
N SER A 41 -1.66 -12.74 -3.39
CA SER A 41 -1.22 -13.41 -2.17
C SER A 41 -1.83 -12.72 -0.93
N PRO A 42 -3.11 -12.98 -0.62
CA PRO A 42 -3.85 -12.19 0.37
C PRO A 42 -3.27 -12.31 1.79
N TYR A 43 -2.66 -13.45 2.13
CA TYR A 43 -2.01 -13.64 3.43
C TYR A 43 -0.76 -12.77 3.60
N LEU A 44 0.00 -12.51 2.54
CA LEU A 44 1.12 -11.57 2.58
C LEU A 44 0.62 -10.13 2.60
N ALA A 45 -0.41 -9.82 1.80
CA ALA A 45 -1.02 -8.50 1.76
C ALA A 45 -1.55 -8.06 3.15
N ARG A 46 -2.03 -9.01 3.96
CA ARG A 46 -2.50 -8.78 5.34
C ARG A 46 -1.41 -8.27 6.28
N TRP A 47 -0.15 -8.61 6.05
CA TRP A 47 0.98 -8.09 6.84
C TRP A 47 1.55 -6.80 6.24
N PHE A 48 1.57 -6.72 4.91
CA PHE A 48 2.13 -5.58 4.20
C PHE A 48 1.33 -4.28 4.42
N LEU A 49 0.00 -4.34 4.37
CA LEU A 49 -0.84 -3.15 4.50
C LEU A 49 -0.66 -2.43 5.85
N PRO A 50 -0.73 -3.11 7.02
CA PRO A 50 -0.44 -2.49 8.31
C PRO A 50 0.97 -1.91 8.40
N PHE A 51 1.98 -2.57 7.80
CA PHE A 51 3.34 -2.02 7.75
C PHE A 51 3.38 -0.69 6.99
N VAL A 52 2.74 -0.61 5.81
CA VAL A 52 2.65 0.64 5.04
C VAL A 52 1.91 1.72 5.83
N ALA A 53 0.81 1.36 6.51
CA ALA A 53 0.08 2.29 7.36
C ALA A 53 0.96 2.82 8.50
N ALA A 54 1.67 1.95 9.21
CA ALA A 54 2.58 2.34 10.29
C ALA A 54 3.65 3.33 9.82
N VAL A 55 4.18 3.15 8.61
CA VAL A 55 5.22 4.01 8.03
C VAL A 55 4.66 5.35 7.51
N ARG A 56 3.41 5.42 7.05
CA ARG A 56 2.88 6.61 6.35
C ARG A 56 1.88 7.42 7.16
N GLN A 57 1.18 6.81 8.10
CA GLN A 57 0.15 7.46 8.90
C GLN A 57 0.72 8.00 10.22
N PRO A 58 0.12 9.08 10.76
CA PRO A 58 0.45 9.53 12.09
C PRO A 58 -0.08 8.51 13.09
N GLN A 59 0.68 8.26 14.17
CA GLN A 59 0.26 7.44 15.32
C GLN A 59 -0.06 5.96 15.02
N ALA A 60 0.24 5.46 13.81
CA ALA A 60 0.04 4.07 13.41
C ALA A 60 1.19 3.12 13.83
N GLY A 61 2.05 3.54 14.77
CA GLY A 61 3.06 2.69 15.40
C GLY A 61 4.52 3.13 15.24
N ALA A 62 4.84 3.98 14.26
CA ALA A 62 6.20 4.52 14.13
C ALA A 62 6.41 5.76 15.01
N VAL A 63 7.55 5.80 15.71
CA VAL A 63 7.91 6.88 16.64
C VAL A 63 8.51 8.12 15.96
N SER A 64 8.94 8.00 14.71
CA SER A 64 9.52 9.12 13.96
C SER A 64 8.47 10.00 13.31
N ASP A 65 8.83 11.27 13.07
CA ASP A 65 7.94 12.24 12.42
C ASP A 65 7.42 11.72 11.07
N MET A 66 6.12 11.86 10.85
CA MET A 66 5.44 11.36 9.67
C MET A 66 5.90 12.08 8.39
N ARG A 67 6.18 13.39 8.45
CA ARG A 67 6.63 14.15 7.28
C ARG A 67 8.03 13.70 6.89
N LEU A 68 8.94 13.53 7.85
CA LEU A 68 10.29 13.02 7.58
C LEU A 68 10.27 11.62 6.95
N ARG A 69 9.42 10.71 7.44
CA ARG A 69 9.28 9.37 6.83
C ARG A 69 8.79 9.43 5.38
N ASN A 70 7.79 10.27 5.09
CA ASN A 70 7.32 10.45 3.72
C ASN A 70 8.36 11.12 2.81
N LEU A 71 9.16 12.06 3.32
CA LEU A 71 10.29 12.63 2.59
C LEU A 71 11.38 11.59 2.30
N ALA A 72 11.68 10.69 3.26
CA ALA A 72 12.61 9.59 3.04
C ALA A 72 12.11 8.63 1.96
N ILE A 73 10.81 8.32 1.92
CA ILE A 73 10.19 7.54 0.84
C ILE A 73 10.43 8.23 -0.51
N LEU A 74 10.05 9.51 -0.63
CA LEU A 74 10.20 10.27 -1.88
C LEU A 74 11.67 10.35 -2.34
N LYS A 75 12.60 10.62 -1.42
CA LYS A 75 14.02 10.67 -1.73
C LYS A 75 14.52 9.31 -2.23
N THR A 76 14.15 8.23 -1.57
CA THR A 76 14.53 6.87 -1.94
C THR A 76 13.98 6.50 -3.32
N SER A 77 12.71 6.77 -3.58
CA SER A 77 12.09 6.53 -4.89
C SER A 77 12.75 7.35 -5.99
N THR A 78 13.11 8.61 -5.72
CA THR A 78 13.81 9.48 -6.68
C THR A 78 15.20 8.95 -7.01
N LEU A 79 15.99 8.57 -6.00
CA LEU A 79 17.32 8.01 -6.19
C LEU A 79 17.29 6.71 -6.99
N ASN A 80 16.26 5.88 -6.78
CA ASN A 80 16.07 4.62 -7.50
C ASN A 80 15.36 4.77 -8.85
N GLY A 81 15.04 5.99 -9.28
CA GLY A 81 14.32 6.22 -10.54
C GLY A 81 12.94 5.56 -10.60
N CYS A 82 12.29 5.34 -9.45
CA CYS A 82 10.97 4.73 -9.36
C CYS A 82 9.88 5.73 -9.78
N ARG A 83 9.28 5.50 -10.95
CA ARG A 83 8.24 6.35 -11.56
C ARG A 83 6.86 5.67 -11.56
N TYR A 84 6.62 4.87 -10.53
CA TYR A 84 5.35 4.18 -10.31
C TYR A 84 4.23 5.16 -9.96
#